data_AF-A0A2N0VJX6-F1
#
_entry.id   AF-A0A2N0VJX6-F1
#
_cell.length_a   1.000
_cell.length_b   1.000
_cell.length_c   1.000
_cell.angle_alpha   90.00
_cell.angle_beta   90.00
_cell.angle_gamma   90.00
#
_symmetry.space_group_name_H-M   'P 1'
#
loop_
_entity.id
_entity.type
_entity.pdbx_description
1 polymer ?
#
loop_
_entity_poly.entity_id
_entity_poly.type
_entity_poly.pdbx_seq_one_letter_code
_entity_poly.pdbx_strand_id
1 'polypeptide(L)' 'MIRTLTLFLSLLLGILVTSVHAQSTYTVEYYGALRATIQNGDISANADLADFIDREHLYALGAFENLKGEILILDGKSY' A
#
# COMPACT_ATOMS: atom_id res chain seq x y z
N MET A 1 52.75 5.80 11.07
CA MET A 1 51.69 6.24 12.01
C MET A 1 50.73 7.24 11.36
N ILE A 2 51.20 8.35 10.77
CA ILE A 2 50.31 9.35 10.15
C ILE A 2 49.54 8.81 8.93
N ARG A 3 50.19 8.09 7.99
CA ARG A 3 49.52 7.53 6.80
C ARG A 3 48.40 6.52 7.11
N THR A 4 48.61 5.66 8.12
CA THR A 4 47.61 4.68 8.56
C THR A 4 46.42 5.36 9.25
N LEU A 5 46.66 6.47 9.95
CA LEU A 5 45.60 7.30 10.56
C LEU A 5 44.77 8.02 9.48
N THR A 6 45.40 8.53 8.41
CA THR A 6 44.70 9.16 7.29
C THR A 6 43.81 8.16 6.53
N LEU A 7 44.28 6.92 6.35
CA LEU A 7 43.51 5.85 5.72
C LEU A 7 42.30 5.44 6.58
N PHE A 8 42.48 5.38 7.90
CA PHE A 8 41.37 5.08 8.82
C PHE A 8 40.31 6.18 8.83
N LEU A 9 40.73 7.45 8.80
CA LEU A 9 39.82 8.60 8.80
C LEU A 9 39.02 8.73 7.50
N SER A 10 39.65 8.42 6.35
CA SER A 10 38.96 8.38 5.06
C SER A 10 37.95 7.24 4.94
N LEU A 11 38.25 6.07 5.53
CA LEU A 11 37.31 4.96 5.64
C LEU A 11 36.08 5.31 6.50
N LEU A 12 36.31 5.97 7.65
CA LEU A 12 35.23 6.41 8.54
C LEU A 12 34.29 7.40 7.84
N LEU A 13 34.85 8.34 7.06
CA LEU A 13 34.08 9.34 6.32
C LEU A 13 33.22 8.72 5.20
N GLY A 14 33.70 7.64 4.56
CA GLY A 14 32.96 6.93 3.52
C GLY A 14 31.70 6.20 4.04
N ILE A 15 31.72 5.73 5.29
CA ILE A 15 30.59 5.03 5.92
C ILE A 15 29.42 5.99 6.24
N LEU A 16 29.71 7.28 6.47
CA LEU A 16 28.70 8.29 6.77
C LEU A 16 27.84 8.72 5.56
N VAL A 17 28.20 8.36 4.33
CA VAL A 17 27.53 8.84 3.10
C VAL A 17 26.41 7.91 2.61
N THR A 18 26.24 6.72 3.18
CA THR A 18 25.23 5.76 2.69
C THR A 18 23.93 5.83 3.50
N SER A 19 22.97 6.63 3.05
CA SER A 19 21.55 6.24 2.93
C SER A 19 20.63 7.44 2.63
N VAL A 20 20.51 7.82 1.36
CA VAL A 20 19.29 8.49 0.87
C VAL A 20 18.32 7.38 0.48
N HIS A 21 17.36 7.11 1.36
CA HIS A 21 16.22 6.27 1.00
C HIS A 21 15.32 7.12 0.08
N ALA A 22 15.16 6.71 -1.16
CA ALA A 22 14.18 7.32 -2.06
C ALA A 22 12.79 6.90 -1.57
N GLN A 23 12.25 7.64 -0.60
CA GLN A 23 10.89 7.45 -0.13
C GLN A 23 9.95 8.12 -1.13
N SER A 24 9.42 7.32 -2.04
CA SER A 24 8.31 7.73 -2.90
C SER A 24 7.14 8.13 -2.01
N THR A 25 6.84 9.43 -1.96
CA THR A 25 5.67 9.98 -1.29
C THR A 25 4.45 9.70 -2.15
N TYR A 26 3.58 8.80 -1.72
CA TYR A 26 2.26 8.60 -2.31
C TYR A 26 1.21 9.15 -1.35
N THR A 27 0.28 9.94 -1.87
CA THR A 27 -0.88 10.40 -1.11
C THR A 27 -1.94 9.32 -1.18
N VAL A 28 -2.26 8.70 -0.04
CA VAL A 28 -3.42 7.81 0.06
C VAL A 28 -4.60 8.66 0.50
N GLU A 29 -5.56 8.84 -0.39
CA GLU A 29 -6.83 9.46 -0.04
C GLU A 29 -7.81 8.39 0.47
N TYR A 30 -8.44 8.65 1.61
CA TYR A 30 -9.39 7.72 2.22
C TYR A 30 -10.81 8.23 2.00
N TYR A 31 -11.59 7.50 1.22
CA TYR A 31 -13.01 7.74 1.01
C TYR A 31 -13.74 6.43 1.27
N GLY A 32 -14.75 6.40 2.16
CA GLY A 32 -15.39 5.12 2.44
C GLY A 32 -16.58 5.10 3.40
N ALA A 33 -17.56 4.29 3.02
CA ALA A 33 -18.76 3.92 3.75
C ALA A 33 -18.55 2.77 4.76
N LEU A 34 -17.31 2.35 5.01
CA LEU A 34 -17.00 1.29 6.00
C LEU A 34 -17.61 1.60 7.38
N ARG A 35 -17.62 2.88 7.76
CA ARG A 35 -18.30 3.34 8.97
C ARG A 35 -19.80 3.06 8.94
N ALA A 36 -20.48 3.23 7.80
CA ALA A 36 -21.90 2.93 7.65
C ALA A 36 -22.16 1.42 7.70
N THR A 37 -21.36 0.60 7.01
CA THR A 37 -21.45 -0.87 7.06
C THR A 37 -21.21 -1.40 8.47
N ILE A 38 -20.19 -0.90 9.18
CA ILE A 38 -19.84 -1.36 10.54
C ILE A 38 -20.76 -0.80 11.62
N GLN A 39 -21.17 0.47 11.56
CA GLN A 39 -21.99 1.08 12.61
C GLN A 39 -23.50 0.88 12.42
N ASN A 40 -23.98 0.84 11.18
CA ASN A 40 -25.42 0.73 10.90
C ASN A 40 -25.83 -0.69 10.46
N GLY A 41 -24.87 -1.60 10.29
CA GLY A 41 -25.14 -2.99 9.88
C GLY A 41 -25.68 -3.12 8.46
N ASP A 42 -25.45 -2.13 7.60
CA ASP A 42 -25.84 -2.18 6.20
C ASP A 42 -24.92 -3.13 5.42
N ILE A 43 -25.40 -4.36 5.21
CA ILE A 43 -24.70 -5.46 4.53
C ILE A 43 -25.10 -5.62 3.06
N SER A 44 -25.84 -4.65 2.52
CA SER A 44 -26.27 -4.65 1.12
C SER A 44 -25.11 -4.38 0.16
N ALA A 45 -25.22 -4.87 -1.07
CA ALA A 45 -24.22 -4.64 -2.11
C ALA A 45 -24.24 -3.16 -2.52
N ASN A 46 -23.07 -2.51 -2.46
CA ASN A 46 -22.91 -1.11 -2.86
C ASN A 46 -22.20 -0.94 -4.22
N ALA A 47 -21.73 -2.03 -4.82
CA ALA A 47 -21.09 -2.03 -6.14
C ALA A 47 -21.20 -3.42 -6.79
N ASP A 48 -21.23 -3.45 -8.13
CA ASP A 48 -21.13 -4.69 -8.90
C ASP A 48 -19.66 -4.94 -9.29
N LEU A 49 -19.18 -6.16 -9.11
CA LEU A 49 -17.82 -6.54 -9.51
C LEU A 49 -17.61 -6.47 -11.03
N ALA A 50 -18.68 -6.62 -11.81
CA ALA A 50 -18.61 -6.53 -13.27
C ALA A 50 -18.16 -5.15 -13.74
N ASP A 51 -18.43 -4.09 -12.99
CA ASP A 51 -18.06 -2.70 -13.33
C ASP A 51 -16.55 -2.42 -13.24
N PHE A 52 -15.81 -3.36 -12.65
CA PHE A 52 -14.38 -3.26 -12.40
C PHE A 52 -13.53 -4.23 -13.22
N ILE A 53 -14.17 -5.10 -14.01
CA ILE A 53 -13.49 -6.01 -14.92
C ILE A 53 -12.62 -5.19 -15.90
N ASP A 54 -11.39 -5.66 -16.12
CA ASP A 54 -10.40 -5.06 -17.02
C ASP A 54 -9.97 -3.62 -16.68
N ARG A 55 -10.26 -3.14 -15.46
CA ARG A 55 -9.64 -1.90 -14.96
C ARG A 55 -8.21 -2.16 -14.52
N GLU A 56 -7.26 -1.91 -15.42
CA GLU A 56 -5.84 -1.93 -15.11
C GLU A 56 -5.52 -1.06 -13.88
N HIS A 57 -4.62 -1.56 -13.03
CA HIS A 57 -4.11 -0.91 -11.83
C HIS A 57 -5.15 -0.67 -10.72
N LEU A 58 -6.29 -1.35 -10.78
CA LEU A 58 -7.25 -1.37 -9.67
C LEU A 58 -6.88 -2.44 -8.65
N TYR A 59 -6.70 -2.02 -7.40
CA TYR A 59 -6.46 -2.90 -6.25
C TYR A 59 -7.44 -2.58 -5.14
N ALA A 60 -8.16 -3.59 -4.66
CA ALA A 60 -9.17 -3.42 -3.62
C ALA A 60 -9.36 -4.68 -2.78
N LEU A 61 -9.87 -4.52 -1.56
CA LEU A 61 -10.28 -5.61 -0.68
C LEU A 61 -11.59 -5.23 0.02
N GLY A 62 -12.44 -6.20 0.31
CA GLY A 62 -13.71 -5.93 1.00
C GLY A 62 -14.51 -7.19 1.31
N ALA A 63 -15.66 -7.02 1.96
CA ALA A 63 -16.58 -8.12 2.23
C ALA A 63 -17.49 -8.38 1.02
N PHE A 64 -17.78 -9.65 0.75
CA PHE A 64 -18.84 -10.04 -0.19
C PHE A 64 -20.21 -9.68 0.41
N GLU A 65 -21.19 -9.44 -0.46
CA GLU A 65 -22.56 -9.14 -0.04
C GLU A 65 -23.08 -10.13 1.00
N ASN A 66 -23.81 -9.64 2.00
CA ASN A 66 -24.35 -10.43 3.10
C ASN A 66 -23.27 -11.20 3.90
N LEU A 67 -22.02 -10.71 3.91
CA LEU A 67 -20.90 -11.30 4.65
C LEU A 67 -20.61 -12.77 4.24
N LYS A 68 -20.87 -13.14 2.99
CA LYS A 68 -20.65 -14.50 2.48
C LYS A 68 -19.18 -14.85 2.23
N GLY A 69 -18.26 -13.92 2.49
CA GLY A 69 -16.83 -14.08 2.29
C GLY A 69 -16.13 -12.74 2.15
N GLU A 70 -14.90 -12.79 1.65
CA GLU A 70 -14.08 -11.62 1.32
C GLU A 70 -13.80 -11.63 -0.19
N ILE A 71 -13.68 -10.43 -0.77
CA ILE A 71 -13.28 -10.20 -2.15
C ILE A 71 -11.90 -9.56 -2.15
N LEU A 72 -11.05 -10.02 -3.06
CA LEU A 72 -9.79 -9.37 -3.41
C LEU A 72 -9.80 -9.01 -4.89
N ILE A 73 -9.51 -7.76 -5.22
CA ILE A 73 -9.28 -7.30 -6.60
C ILE A 73 -7.79 -7.03 -6.77
N LEU A 74 -7.17 -7.72 -7.74
CA LEU A 74 -5.78 -7.52 -8.15
C LEU A 74 -5.74 -7.15 -9.63
N ASP A 75 -5.27 -5.94 -9.93
CA ASP A 75 -5.11 -5.44 -11.29
C ASP A 75 -6.39 -5.61 -12.14
N GLY A 76 -7.54 -5.25 -11.55
CA GLY A 76 -8.86 -5.36 -12.18
C GLY A 76 -9.49 -6.76 -12.18
N LYS A 77 -8.81 -7.79 -11.62
CA LYS A 77 -9.34 -9.16 -11.52
C LYS A 77 -9.78 -9.50 -10.10
N SER A 78 -11.04 -9.94 -9.96
CA SER A 78 -11.66 -10.29 -8.68
C SER A 78 -11.46 -11.77 -8.31
N TYR A 79 -11.26 -12.06 -7.02
CA TYR A 79 -11.08 -13.39 -6.41
C TYR A 79 -11.98 -13.56 -5.18
#